data_AF-A0A0Q4KLZ5-F1
#
_entry.id   AF-A0A0Q4KLZ5-F1
#
_cell.length_a   1.000
_cell.length_b   1.000
_cell.length_c   1.000
_cell.angle_alpha   90.00
_cell.angle_beta   90.00
_cell.angle_gamma   90.00
#
_symmetry.space_group_name_H-M   'P 1'
#
loop_
_entity.id
_entity.type
_entity.pdbx_description
1 polymer ?
#
loop_
_entity_poly.entity_id
_entity_poly.type
_entity_poly.pdbx_seq_one_letter_code
_entity_poly.pdbx_strand_id
1 'polypeptide(L)'
;MSLDFRKWTAEEMKNRPRRASTRWLLAGSLAVLAVLPIAEMLSSGASGTLPNTLPFMVPLLVGTMRSPFMRDTSFTERGMAQYDEFERAAIAAAMRRAYLTVFVLLGCLFLWLAIGEYHGWPLPSSTRQWLSIGFALLFAMLALPTTYAEFMVPMPDPEDELL
;
A
#
# COMPACT_ATOMS: atom_id res chain seq x y z
N MET A 1 -27.30 -0.47 26.89
CA MET A 1 -27.20 0.20 25.57
C MET A 1 -25.74 0.08 25.14
N SER A 2 -25.36 -0.96 24.39
CA SER A 2 -23.98 -1.15 23.97
C SER A 2 -23.70 -0.17 22.83
N LEU A 3 -22.70 0.71 23.02
CA LEU A 3 -22.13 1.51 21.95
C LEU A 3 -21.59 0.55 20.89
N ASP A 4 -22.33 0.44 19.79
CA ASP A 4 -22.00 -0.46 18.69
C ASP A 4 -20.94 0.26 17.83
N PHE A 5 -19.69 0.27 18.32
CA PHE A 5 -18.55 0.95 17.69
C PHE A 5 -18.45 0.63 16.19
N ARG A 6 -18.90 -0.55 15.77
CA ARG A 6 -18.97 -0.97 14.37
C ARG A 6 -19.92 -0.14 13.50
N LYS A 7 -21.09 0.24 14.02
CA LYS A 7 -22.05 1.09 13.28
C LYS A 7 -21.51 2.49 13.13
N TRP A 8 -20.91 3.02 14.19
CA TRP A 8 -20.25 4.32 14.17
C TRP A 8 -19.10 4.36 13.14
N THR A 9 -18.24 3.34 13.10
CA THR A 9 -17.17 3.28 12.08
C THR A 9 -17.69 3.12 10.66
N ALA A 10 -18.80 2.40 10.46
CA ALA A 10 -19.39 2.20 9.13
C ALA A 10 -20.02 3.48 8.57
N GLU A 11 -20.77 4.22 9.41
CA GLU A 11 -21.32 5.53 9.02
C GLU A 11 -20.21 6.56 8.81
N GLU A 12 -19.17 6.55 9.64
CA GLU A 12 -18.03 7.45 9.50
C GLU A 12 -17.19 7.14 8.24
N MET A 13 -17.07 5.87 7.84
CA MET A 13 -16.42 5.49 6.57
C MET A 13 -17.23 5.87 5.34
N LYS A 14 -18.57 5.75 5.39
CA LYS A 14 -19.47 6.18 4.32
C LYS A 14 -19.43 7.70 4.09
N ASN A 15 -19.20 8.46 5.16
CA ASN A 15 -19.16 9.93 5.13
C ASN A 15 -17.73 10.51 5.05
N ARG A 16 -16.69 9.71 4.85
CA ARG A 16 -15.31 10.23 4.76
C ARG A 16 -15.07 10.82 3.37
N PRO A 17 -14.81 12.13 3.25
CA PRO A 17 -14.56 12.77 1.96
C PRO A 17 -13.31 12.16 1.32
N ARG A 18 -13.47 11.60 0.12
CA ARG A 18 -12.38 10.98 -0.65
C ARG A 18 -11.51 12.07 -1.27
N ARG A 19 -10.38 12.38 -0.61
CA ARG A 19 -9.48 13.46 -1.06
C ARG A 19 -8.46 12.99 -2.09
N ALA A 20 -8.28 13.79 -3.14
CA ALA A 20 -7.23 13.61 -4.15
C ALA A 20 -5.82 13.50 -3.55
N SER A 21 -5.56 14.21 -2.45
CA SER A 21 -4.27 14.19 -1.76
C SER A 21 -3.91 12.81 -1.19
N THR A 22 -4.90 12.01 -0.78
CA THR A 22 -4.68 10.66 -0.26
C THR A 22 -4.13 9.73 -1.34
N ARG A 23 -4.57 9.87 -2.60
CA ARG A 23 -4.06 9.10 -3.74
C ARG A 23 -2.57 9.33 -3.95
N TRP A 24 -2.18 10.60 -3.99
CA TRP A 24 -0.79 10.99 -4.23
C TRP A 24 0.11 10.67 -3.04
N LEU A 25 -0.41 10.76 -1.82
CA LEU A 25 0.31 10.34 -0.62
C LEU A 25 0.58 8.83 -0.62
N LEU A 26 -0.40 8.00 -0.99
CA LEU A 26 -0.24 6.55 -1.13
C LEU A 26 0.72 6.18 -2.26
N ALA A 27 0.56 6.79 -3.43
CA ALA A 27 1.46 6.55 -4.56
C ALA A 27 2.90 6.97 -4.26
N GLY A 28 3.08 8.16 -3.68
CA GLY A 28 4.39 8.69 -3.31
C GLY A 28 5.08 7.84 -2.24
N SER A 29 4.34 7.40 -1.22
CA SER A 29 4.90 6.53 -0.18
C SER A 29 5.27 5.14 -0.70
N LEU A 30 4.49 4.55 -1.62
CA LEU A 30 4.86 3.30 -2.31
C LEU A 30 6.11 3.48 -3.19
N ALA A 31 6.23 4.59 -3.91
CA ALA A 31 7.40 4.87 -4.72
C ALA A 31 8.66 4.99 -3.86
N VAL A 32 8.58 5.72 -2.75
CA VAL A 32 9.68 5.82 -1.77
C VAL A 32 10.03 4.44 -1.21
N LEU A 33 9.01 3.65 -0.81
CA LEU A 33 9.21 2.30 -0.28
C LEU A 33 9.90 1.36 -1.27
N ALA A 34 9.65 1.50 -2.57
CA ALA A 34 10.29 0.70 -3.62
C ALA A 34 11.76 1.09 -3.85
N VAL A 35 12.11 2.36 -3.71
CA VAL A 35 13.47 2.88 -3.95
C VAL A 35 14.39 2.64 -2.74
N LEU A 36 13.85 2.66 -1.52
CA LEU A 36 14.67 2.61 -0.30
C LEU A 36 15.53 1.34 -0.16
N PRO A 37 15.05 0.10 -0.46
CA PRO A 37 15.91 -1.08 -0.39
C PRO A 37 17.11 -0.99 -1.34
N ILE A 38 16.92 -0.41 -2.53
CA ILE A 38 17.99 -0.20 -3.51
C ILE A 38 19.00 0.82 -2.96
N ALA A 39 18.50 1.93 -2.41
CA ALA A 39 19.36 2.95 -1.79
C ALA A 39 20.15 2.39 -0.59
N GLU A 40 19.55 1.50 0.21
CA GLU A 40 20.19 0.87 1.36
C GLU A 40 21.25 -0.17 0.95
N MET A 41 21.11 -0.79 -0.22
CA MET A 41 22.17 -1.62 -0.80
C MET A 41 23.34 -0.80 -1.36
N LEU A 42 23.07 0.39 -1.87
CA LEU A 42 24.10 1.31 -2.39
C LEU A 42 24.82 2.09 -1.28
N SER A 43 24.17 2.30 -0.14
CA SER A 43 24.79 2.94 1.01
C SER A 43 25.79 1.99 1.68
N SER A 44 27.03 2.43 1.86
CA SER A 44 28.08 1.69 2.56
C SER A 44 27.79 1.62 4.07
N GLY A 45 26.83 0.78 4.45
CA GLY A 45 26.61 0.28 5.82
C GLY A 45 26.66 1.34 6.91
N ALA A 46 25.69 2.27 6.95
CA ALA A 46 25.54 3.14 8.11
C ALA A 46 25.19 2.30 9.35
N SER A 47 25.99 2.45 10.41
CA SER A 47 25.88 1.75 11.70
C SER A 47 24.50 1.94 12.34
N GLY A 48 23.66 0.90 12.33
CA GLY A 48 22.35 0.88 12.98
C GLY A 48 21.66 -0.46 12.79
N THR A 49 20.94 -0.91 13.82
CA THR A 49 20.25 -2.21 13.86
C THR A 49 18.90 -2.22 13.13
N LEU A 50 18.27 -1.05 12.95
CA LEU A 50 16.96 -0.92 12.30
C LEU A 50 17.09 -0.51 10.83
N PRO A 51 16.26 -1.05 9.91
CA PRO A 51 16.24 -0.64 8.51
C PRO A 51 15.87 0.84 8.37
N ASN A 52 16.51 1.55 7.44
CA ASN A 52 16.15 2.94 7.15
C ASN A 52 14.75 3.08 6.53
N THR A 53 14.10 1.97 6.18
CA THR A 53 12.75 1.93 5.61
C THR A 53 11.62 2.17 6.61
N LEU A 54 11.83 1.92 7.91
CA LEU A 54 10.77 1.99 8.92
C LEU A 54 10.10 3.37 9.05
N PRO A 55 10.83 4.52 9.12
CA PRO A 55 10.21 5.83 9.21
C PRO A 55 9.31 6.17 8.01
N PHE A 56 9.66 5.65 6.82
CA PHE A 56 8.92 5.89 5.58
C PHE A 56 7.68 5.01 5.43
N MET A 57 7.44 4.06 6.33
CA MET A 57 6.22 3.26 6.39
C MET A 57 5.08 3.99 7.10
N VAL A 58 5.40 4.93 8.01
CA VAL A 58 4.38 5.67 8.76
C VAL A 58 3.44 6.45 7.83
N PRO A 59 3.92 7.21 6.82
CA PRO A 59 3.03 7.87 5.87
C PRO A 59 2.14 6.90 5.10
N LEU A 60 2.67 5.74 4.71
CA LEU A 60 1.91 4.70 3.99
C LEU A 60 0.78 4.16 4.85
N LEU A 61 1.07 3.83 6.13
CA LEU A 61 0.08 3.38 7.09
C LEU A 61 -1.01 4.44 7.32
N VAL A 62 -0.61 5.69 7.55
CA VAL A 62 -1.55 6.81 7.72
C VAL A 62 -2.42 6.99 6.47
N GLY A 63 -1.84 6.87 5.27
CA GLY A 63 -2.58 6.90 4.01
C GLY A 63 -3.60 5.76 3.91
N THR A 64 -3.21 4.54 4.27
CA THR A 64 -4.12 3.38 4.23
C THR A 64 -5.24 3.47 5.24
N MET A 65 -4.97 3.97 6.46
CA MET A 65 -6.00 4.17 7.50
C MET A 65 -6.97 5.31 7.16
N ARG A 66 -6.53 6.27 6.34
CA ARG A 66 -7.37 7.37 5.84
C ARG A 66 -8.24 6.97 4.65
N SER A 67 -7.90 5.91 3.95
CA SER A 67 -8.69 5.44 2.81
C SER A 67 -9.90 4.62 3.27
N PRO A 68 -11.09 4.84 2.68
CA PRO A 68 -12.27 4.02 2.98
C PRO A 68 -12.13 2.57 2.49
N PHE A 69 -11.17 2.28 1.60
CA PHE A 69 -10.92 0.95 1.04
C PHE A 69 -9.94 0.11 1.87
N MET A 70 -9.79 0.40 3.16
CA MET A 70 -8.97 -0.42 4.05
C MET A 70 -9.51 -1.85 4.12
N ARG A 71 -8.64 -2.83 4.38
CA ARG A 71 -8.91 -4.28 4.26
C ARG A 71 -10.20 -4.77 4.92
N ASP A 72 -10.62 -4.21 6.06
CA ASP A 72 -11.79 -4.71 6.80
C ASP A 72 -13.11 -4.50 6.05
N THR A 73 -13.23 -3.45 5.23
CA THR A 73 -14.43 -3.19 4.41
C THR A 73 -14.41 -3.99 3.11
N SER A 74 -13.24 -4.28 2.55
CA SER A 74 -13.08 -4.92 1.24
C SER A 74 -13.01 -6.45 1.28
N PHE A 75 -12.68 -7.07 2.42
CA PHE A 75 -12.65 -8.54 2.56
C PHE A 75 -13.88 -9.16 3.22
N THR A 76 -14.78 -8.35 3.79
CA THR A 76 -15.99 -8.84 4.45
C THR A 76 -17.20 -8.67 3.54
N GLU A 77 -18.04 -9.69 3.36
CA GLU A 77 -19.28 -9.60 2.57
C GLU A 77 -20.15 -8.40 2.98
N ARG A 78 -20.23 -8.12 4.28
CA ARG A 78 -20.99 -6.98 4.83
C ARG A 78 -20.36 -5.61 4.55
N GLY A 79 -19.05 -5.53 4.37
CA GLY A 79 -18.36 -4.30 3.98
C GLY A 79 -18.48 -4.06 2.47
N MET A 80 -18.35 -5.12 1.67
CA MET A 80 -18.61 -5.09 0.23
C MET A 80 -20.06 -4.70 -0.11
N ALA A 81 -21.02 -5.04 0.76
CA ALA A 81 -22.42 -4.67 0.61
C ALA A 81 -22.69 -3.15 0.72
N GLN A 82 -21.74 -2.36 1.25
CA GLN A 82 -21.86 -0.90 1.34
C GLN A 82 -21.49 -0.19 0.04
N TYR A 83 -20.80 -0.88 -0.88
CA TYR A 83 -20.36 -0.35 -2.16
C TYR A 83 -21.35 -0.68 -3.27
N ASP A 84 -21.46 0.19 -4.26
CA ASP A 84 -22.25 -0.09 -5.46
C ASP A 84 -21.63 -1.21 -6.30
N GLU A 85 -22.39 -1.80 -7.21
CA GLU A 85 -21.93 -2.92 -8.05
C GLU A 85 -20.65 -2.55 -8.83
N PHE A 86 -20.60 -1.32 -9.34
CA PHE A 86 -19.42 -0.77 -10.01
C PHE A 86 -18.19 -0.68 -9.08
N GLU A 87 -18.39 -0.16 -7.87
CA GLU A 87 -17.32 0.01 -6.88
C GLU A 87 -16.78 -1.34 -6.41
N ARG A 88 -17.65 -2.34 -6.21
CA ARG A 88 -17.24 -3.72 -5.89
C ARG A 88 -16.39 -4.33 -6.99
N ALA A 89 -16.79 -4.16 -8.25
CA ALA A 89 -16.03 -4.63 -9.40
C ALA A 89 -14.66 -3.93 -9.48
N ALA A 90 -14.61 -2.63 -9.21
CA ALA A 90 -13.37 -1.85 -9.18
C ALA A 90 -12.43 -2.31 -8.04
N ILE A 91 -12.95 -2.57 -6.83
CA ILE A 91 -12.17 -3.07 -5.69
C ILE A 91 -11.64 -4.48 -5.97
N ALA A 92 -12.46 -5.37 -6.54
CA ALA A 92 -12.02 -6.72 -6.92
C ALA A 92 -10.92 -6.69 -8.00
N ALA A 93 -11.08 -5.82 -9.01
CA ALA A 93 -10.05 -5.61 -10.02
C ALA A 93 -8.77 -5.00 -9.43
N ALA A 94 -8.89 -4.05 -8.50
CA ALA A 94 -7.77 -3.45 -7.78
C ALA A 94 -6.99 -4.48 -6.97
N MET A 95 -7.68 -5.36 -6.22
CA MET A 95 -7.06 -6.48 -5.50
C MET A 95 -6.29 -7.41 -6.46
N ARG A 96 -6.92 -7.82 -7.56
CA ARG A 96 -6.28 -8.68 -8.56
C ARG A 96 -5.02 -8.03 -9.14
N ARG A 97 -5.10 -6.75 -9.50
CA ARG A 97 -3.94 -5.98 -10.00
C ARG A 97 -2.86 -5.84 -8.94
N ALA A 98 -3.21 -5.59 -7.69
CA ALA A 98 -2.26 -5.48 -6.59
C ALA A 98 -1.47 -6.78 -6.40
N TYR A 99 -2.15 -7.92 -6.39
CA TYR A 99 -1.47 -9.21 -6.29
C TYR A 99 -0.57 -9.49 -7.49
N LEU A 100 -1.03 -9.21 -8.71
CA LEU A 100 -0.20 -9.33 -9.90
C LEU A 100 1.05 -8.44 -9.80
N THR A 101 0.91 -7.19 -9.37
CA THR A 101 2.05 -6.28 -9.15
C THR A 101 3.01 -6.85 -8.12
N VAL A 102 2.53 -7.39 -7.00
CA VAL A 102 3.39 -8.03 -5.99
C VAL A 102 4.12 -9.25 -6.57
N PHE A 103 3.45 -10.09 -7.36
CA PHE A 103 4.10 -11.23 -8.03
C PHE A 103 5.16 -10.79 -9.03
N VAL A 104 4.89 -9.72 -9.80
CA VAL A 104 5.87 -9.13 -10.72
C VAL A 104 7.06 -8.57 -9.95
N LEU A 105 6.84 -7.85 -8.85
CA LEU A 105 7.91 -7.32 -8.00
C LEU A 105 8.77 -8.45 -7.41
N LEU A 106 8.14 -9.53 -6.94
CA LEU A 106 8.86 -10.73 -6.49
C LEU A 106 9.66 -11.36 -7.63
N GLY A 107 9.08 -11.52 -8.81
CA GLY A 107 9.77 -12.02 -10.00
C GLY A 107 10.98 -11.15 -10.37
N CYS A 108 10.82 -9.83 -10.38
CA CYS A 108 11.91 -8.89 -10.60
C CYS A 108 13.00 -8.99 -9.53
N LEU A 109 12.63 -9.20 -8.26
CA LEU A 109 13.59 -9.41 -7.18
C LEU A 109 14.40 -10.70 -7.40
N PHE A 110 13.75 -11.82 -7.74
CA PHE A 110 14.47 -13.07 -8.04
C PHE A 110 15.37 -12.93 -9.26
N LEU A 111 14.91 -12.26 -10.32
CA LEU A 111 15.71 -11.97 -11.50
C LEU A 111 16.91 -11.08 -11.15
N TRP A 112 16.72 -10.05 -10.33
CA TRP A 112 17.80 -9.20 -9.84
C TRP A 112 18.85 -10.01 -9.08
N LEU A 113 18.42 -10.88 -8.16
CA LEU A 113 19.33 -11.73 -7.39
C LEU A 113 20.09 -12.71 -8.30
N ALA A 114 19.41 -13.31 -9.28
CA ALA A 114 20.02 -14.27 -10.20
C ALA A 114 21.01 -13.61 -11.18
N ILE A 115 20.68 -12.44 -11.72
CA ILE A 115 21.51 -11.72 -12.69
C ILE A 115 22.62 -10.92 -11.99
N GLY A 116 22.32 -10.42 -10.79
CA GLY A 116 23.21 -9.54 -10.05
C GLY A 116 24.52 -10.19 -9.63
N GLU A 117 24.51 -11.51 -9.39
CA GLU A 117 25.72 -12.29 -9.13
C GLU A 117 26.69 -12.26 -10.32
N TYR A 118 26.18 -12.34 -11.56
CA TYR A 118 27.01 -12.32 -12.77
C TYR A 118 27.50 -10.92 -13.15
N HIS A 119 26.67 -9.90 -12.92
CA HIS A 119 26.96 -8.52 -13.33
C HIS A 119 27.58 -7.64 -12.23
N GLY A 120 27.84 -8.19 -11.04
CA GLY A 120 28.37 -7.43 -9.90
C GLY A 120 27.41 -6.35 -9.39
N TRP A 121 26.10 -6.56 -9.55
CA TRP A 121 25.10 -5.64 -9.02
C TRP A 121 25.07 -5.69 -7.50
N PRO A 122 24.61 -4.62 -6.84
CA PRO A 122 24.51 -4.63 -5.39
C PRO A 122 23.50 -5.71 -4.96
N LEU A 123 24.02 -6.66 -4.18
CA LEU A 123 23.24 -7.74 -3.57
C LEU A 123 23.11 -7.48 -2.06
N PRO A 124 21.98 -7.87 -1.44
CA PRO A 124 21.82 -7.76 0.00
C PRO A 124 22.82 -8.68 0.72
N SER A 125 23.80 -8.07 1.38
CA SER A 125 24.87 -8.76 2.11
C SER A 125 24.65 -8.78 3.63
N SER A 126 23.73 -7.95 4.13
CA SER A 126 23.42 -7.83 5.55
C SER A 126 21.97 -8.19 5.86
N THR A 127 21.72 -8.70 7.07
CA THR A 127 20.36 -8.97 7.58
C THR A 127 19.47 -7.74 7.50
N ARG A 128 20.04 -6.55 7.73
CA ARG A 128 19.33 -5.27 7.65
C ARG A 128 18.80 -4.99 6.24
N GLN A 129 19.60 -5.24 5.20
CA GLN A 129 19.16 -5.09 3.80
C GLN A 129 18.07 -6.10 3.44
N TRP A 130 18.18 -7.35 3.91
CA TRP A 130 17.12 -8.35 3.76
C TRP A 130 15.81 -7.94 4.45
N LEU A 131 15.90 -7.41 5.68
CA LEU A 131 14.75 -6.86 6.39
C LEU A 131 14.14 -5.68 5.63
N SER A 132 14.96 -4.79 5.07
CA SER A 132 14.52 -3.65 4.27
C SER A 132 13.67 -4.08 3.08
N ILE A 133 14.13 -5.08 2.31
CA ILE A 133 13.36 -5.69 1.21
C ILE A 133 12.07 -6.35 1.72
N GLY A 134 12.18 -7.17 2.78
CA GLY A 134 11.06 -7.90 3.34
C GLY A 134 9.94 -6.98 3.82
N PHE A 135 10.29 -5.92 4.54
CA PHE A 135 9.31 -4.91 4.95
C PHE A 135 8.76 -4.14 3.74
N ALA A 136 9.58 -3.75 2.76
CA ALA A 136 9.08 -3.09 1.56
C ALA A 136 8.02 -3.94 0.83
N LEU A 137 8.25 -5.24 0.69
CA LEU A 137 7.28 -6.17 0.10
C LEU A 137 6.03 -6.34 0.95
N LEU A 138 6.18 -6.51 2.27
CA LEU A 138 5.05 -6.66 3.19
C LEU A 138 4.12 -5.45 3.13
N PHE A 139 4.70 -4.25 3.21
CA PHE A 139 3.95 -2.99 3.20
C PHE A 139 3.38 -2.67 1.81
N ALA A 140 4.08 -3.03 0.73
CA ALA A 140 3.51 -2.97 -0.61
C ALA A 140 2.28 -3.89 -0.72
N MET A 141 2.35 -5.13 -0.22
CA MET A 141 1.22 -6.05 -0.22
C MET A 141 0.03 -5.53 0.61
N LEU A 142 0.30 -4.79 1.68
CA LEU A 142 -0.74 -4.19 2.52
C LEU A 142 -1.41 -2.98 1.85
N ALA A 143 -0.64 -2.12 1.19
CA ALA A 143 -1.12 -0.81 0.72
C ALA A 143 -1.47 -0.76 -0.77
N LEU A 144 -0.90 -1.62 -1.62
CA LEU A 144 -1.19 -1.64 -3.06
C LEU A 144 -2.67 -1.83 -3.39
N PRO A 145 -3.42 -2.74 -2.72
CA PRO A 145 -4.84 -2.91 -3.04
C PRO A 145 -5.66 -1.64 -2.78
N THR A 146 -5.43 -1.01 -1.63
CA THR A 146 -6.07 0.26 -1.26
C THR A 146 -5.66 1.38 -2.19
N THR A 147 -4.39 1.45 -2.58
CA THR A 147 -3.90 2.45 -3.54
C THR A 147 -4.57 2.28 -4.91
N TYR A 148 -4.62 1.06 -5.45
CA TYR A 148 -5.30 0.82 -6.72
C TYR A 148 -6.80 1.05 -6.65
N ALA A 149 -7.47 0.69 -5.55
CA ALA A 149 -8.88 0.98 -5.35
C ALA A 149 -9.13 2.50 -5.38
N GLU A 150 -8.26 3.28 -4.72
CA GLU A 150 -8.35 4.73 -4.76
C GLU A 150 -8.22 5.32 -6.17
N PHE A 151 -7.36 4.76 -7.04
CA PHE A 151 -7.23 5.23 -8.42
C PHE A 151 -8.34 4.71 -9.36
N MET A 152 -8.87 3.52 -9.11
CA MET A 152 -9.85 2.87 -9.99
C MET A 152 -11.29 3.33 -9.73
N VAL A 153 -11.61 3.71 -8.49
CA VAL A 153 -12.94 4.27 -8.18
C VAL A 153 -12.90 5.79 -8.45
N PRO A 154 -13.78 6.33 -9.32
CA PRO A 154 -13.84 7.76 -9.62
C PRO A 154 -14.05 8.58 -8.34
N MET A 155 -13.53 9.81 -8.29
CA MET A 155 -13.83 10.71 -7.16
C MET A 155 -15.30 11.11 -7.22
N PRO A 156 -15.95 11.39 -6.08
CA PRO A 156 -17.23 12.10 -6.10
C PRO A 156 -17.08 13.42 -6.85
N ASP A 157 -18.14 13.87 -7.51
CA ASP A 157 -18.12 15.15 -8.21
C ASP A 157 -17.84 16.29 -7.21
N PRO A 158 -17.09 17.33 -7.62
CA PRO A 158 -16.70 18.43 -6.71
C PRO A 158 -17.89 19.21 -6.15
N GLU A 159 -19.08 19.05 -6.72
CA GLU A 159 -20.34 19.61 -6.22
C GLU A 159 -20.78 18.93 -4.91
N ASP A 160 -20.38 17.68 -4.66
CA ASP A 160 -20.64 16.93 -3.42
C ASP A 160 -19.58 17.18 -2.33
N GLU A 161 -18.46 17.85 -2.64
CA GLU A 161 -17.44 18.21 -1.63
C GLU A 161 -17.81 19.46 -0.81
N LEU A 162 -18.84 20.20 -1.21
CA LEU A 162 -19.24 21.51 -0.65
C LEU A 162 -20.50 21.47 0.24
N LEU A 163 -21.08 20.30 0.47
CA LEU A 163 -22.21 20.09 1.40
C LEU A 163 -21.74 19.44 2.71
#